data_AF-A0A0B4ESW6-F1
#
_entry.id   AF-A0A0B4ESW6-F1
#
_cell.length_a   1.000
_cell.length_b   1.000
_cell.length_c   1.000
_cell.angle_alpha   90.00
_cell.angle_beta   90.00
_cell.angle_gamma   90.00
#
_symmetry.space_group_name_H-M   'P 1'
#
loop_
_entity.id
_entity.type
_entity.pdbx_description
1 polymer ?
#
loop_
_entity_poly.entity_id
_entity_poly.type
_entity_poly.pdbx_seq_one_letter_code
_entity_poly.pdbx_strand_id
1 'polypeptide(L)' 'MSHKVTLVRASKMGFCFGVMKAVRLCEDILQDPKNANKRKYILGMLVHNDFVVQSFEKKALLP' A
#
# COMPACT_ATOMS: atom_id res chain seq x y z
N MET A 1 7.32 -29.51 30.06
CA MET A 1 6.19 -28.65 30.42
C MET A 1 5.74 -27.92 29.16
N SER A 2 4.45 -27.99 28.80
CA SER A 2 3.91 -27.29 27.62
C SER A 2 3.44 -25.91 28.04
N HIS A 3 4.10 -24.87 27.55
CA HIS A 3 3.71 -23.49 27.82
C HIS A 3 2.57 -23.10 26.88
N LYS A 4 1.40 -22.79 27.44
CA LYS A 4 0.25 -22.30 26.68
C LYS A 4 0.44 -20.82 26.37
N VAL A 5 0.76 -20.50 25.12
CA VAL A 5 0.80 -19.11 24.63
C VAL A 5 -0.55 -18.77 24.01
N THR A 6 -1.10 -17.59 24.35
CA THR A 6 -2.34 -17.07 23.78
C THR A 6 -2.04 -15.80 22.98
N LEU A 7 -2.40 -15.78 21.70
CA LEU A 7 -2.28 -14.61 20.84
C LEU A 7 -3.60 -13.86 20.82
N VAL A 8 -3.60 -12.62 21.30
CA VAL A 8 -4.77 -11.73 21.26
C VAL A 8 -4.51 -10.63 20.24
N ARG A 9 -5.47 -10.39 19.35
CA ARG A 9 -5.43 -9.30 18.35
C ARG A 9 -6.51 -8.28 18.63
N ALA A 10 -6.25 -7.04 18.23
CA ALA A 10 -7.27 -5.99 18.27
C ALA A 10 -8.44 -6.33 17.34
N SER A 11 -9.65 -5.89 17.72
CA SER A 11 -10.87 -6.06 16.91
C SER A 11 -10.88 -5.21 15.64
N LYS A 12 -10.07 -4.15 15.60
CA LYS A 12 -9.84 -3.28 14.44
C LYS A 12 -8.33 -3.14 14.25
N MET A 13 -7.85 -3.55 13.08
CA MET A 13 -6.43 -3.54 12.72
C MET A 13 -6.29 -3.43 11.19
N GLY A 14 -5.15 -2.94 10.72
CA GLY A 14 -4.86 -2.78 9.30
C GLY A 14 -5.07 -1.35 8.81
N PHE A 15 -5.43 -1.20 7.53
CA PHE A 15 -5.52 0.11 6.89
C PHE A 15 -6.75 0.90 7.32
N CYS A 16 -6.52 2.17 7.68
CA CYS A 16 -7.61 3.11 7.79
C CYS A 16 -8.19 3.44 6.40
N PHE A 17 -9.36 4.06 6.36
CA PHE A 17 -10.02 4.42 5.11
C PHE A 17 -9.17 5.32 4.21
N GLY A 18 -8.39 6.24 4.80
CA GLY A 18 -7.49 7.13 4.04
C GLY A 18 -6.40 6.34 3.32
N VAL A 19 -5.71 5.46 4.04
CA VAL A 19 -4.69 4.57 3.47
C VAL A 19 -5.29 3.68 2.38
N MET A 20 -6.44 3.06 2.63
CA MET A 20 -7.09 2.19 1.66
C MET A 20 -7.46 2.95 0.36
N LYS A 21 -7.98 4.18 0.47
CA LYS A 21 -8.32 5.00 -0.70
C LYS A 21 -7.08 5.42 -1.48
N ALA A 22 -6.01 5.83 -0.80
CA ALA A 22 -4.76 6.23 -1.44
C ALA A 22 -4.13 5.07 -2.21
N VAL A 23 -4.05 3.88 -1.60
CA VAL A 23 -3.54 2.66 -2.25
C VAL A 23 -4.37 2.30 -3.49
N ARG A 24 -5.71 2.31 -3.38
CA ARG A 24 -6.59 1.99 -4.51
C ARG A 24 -6.45 2.99 -5.66
N LEU A 25 -6.37 4.29 -5.36
CA LEU A 25 -6.15 5.31 -6.38
C LEU A 25 -4.86 5.05 -7.18
N CYS A 26 -3.78 4.66 -6.51
CA CYS A 26 -2.53 4.32 -7.20
C CYS A 26 -2.67 3.08 -8.09
N GLU A 27 -3.36 2.03 -7.63
CA GLU A 27 -3.65 0.86 -8.46
C GLU A 27 -4.48 1.24 -9.69
N ASP A 28 -5.54 2.04 -9.51
CA ASP A 28 -6.42 2.47 -10.60
C ASP A 28 -5.64 3.29 -11.65
N ILE A 29 -4.77 4.22 -11.21
CA ILE A 29 -3.91 5.01 -12.11
C ILE A 29 -2.96 4.10 -12.91
N LEU A 30 -2.41 3.07 -12.28
CA LEU A 30 -1.50 2.12 -12.92
C LEU A 30 -2.21 1.19 -13.92
N GLN A 31 -3.45 0.84 -13.63
CA GLN A 31 -4.26 -0.05 -14.48
C GLN A 31 -4.97 0.69 -15.62
N ASP A 32 -5.14 2.01 -15.54
CA ASP A 32 -5.77 2.80 -16.61
C ASP A 32 -4.91 2.77 -17.90
N PRO A 33 -5.43 2.21 -19.02
CA PRO A 33 -4.72 2.14 -20.29
C PRO A 33 -4.25 3.50 -20.81
N LYS A 34 -4.95 4.60 -20.45
CA LYS A 34 -4.56 5.98 -20.83
C LYS A 34 -3.21 6.39 -20.23
N ASN A 35 -2.76 5.71 -19.19
CA ASN A 35 -1.51 5.97 -18.51
C ASN A 35 -0.42 4.96 -18.85
N ALA A 36 -0.68 3.94 -19.68
CA ALA A 36 0.28 2.86 -19.97
C ALA A 36 1.67 3.39 -20.33
N ASN A 37 1.75 4.38 -21.23
CA ASN A 37 3.01 4.94 -21.73
C ASN A 37 3.51 6.19 -20.97
N LYS A 38 2.86 6.58 -19.87
CA LYS A 38 3.27 7.74 -19.06
C LYS A 38 4.18 7.31 -17.92
N ARG A 39 5.15 8.15 -17.57
CA ARG A 39 5.84 8.04 -16.28
C ARG A 39 4.91 8.54 -15.17
N LYS A 40 4.81 7.79 -14.08
CA LYS A 40 3.94 8.10 -12.95
C LYS A 40 4.82 8.37 -11.74
N TYR A 41 4.53 9.47 -11.05
CA TYR A 41 5.29 9.94 -9.90
C TYR A 41 4.34 10.20 -8.72
N ILE A 42 4.82 9.97 -7.51
CA ILE A 42 4.18 10.35 -6.25
C ILE A 42 5.11 11.36 -5.58
N LEU A 43 4.54 12.44 -5.05
CA LEU A 43 5.33 13.34 -4.22
C LEU A 43 5.45 12.77 -2.79
N GLY A 44 6.64 12.29 -2.43
CA GLY A 44 6.93 11.73 -1.11
C GLY A 44 6.41 10.30 -0.94
N MET A 45 6.24 9.85 0.30
CA MET A 45 5.77 8.50 0.59
C MET A 45 4.24 8.40 0.49
N LEU A 46 3.74 7.41 -0.26
CA LEU A 46 2.31 7.13 -0.36
C LEU A 46 1.67 6.88 1.02
N VAL A 47 2.38 6.10 1.84
CA VAL A 47 2.10 5.85 3.25
C VAL A 47 3.41 5.57 3.97
N HIS A 48 3.46 5.78 5.28
CA HIS A 48 4.61 5.40 6.11
C HIS A 48 4.63 3.88 6.36
N ASN A 49 4.81 3.12 5.28
CA ASN A 49 4.97 1.68 5.28
C ASN A 49 5.86 1.27 4.10
N ASP A 50 7.09 0.87 4.40
CA ASP A 50 8.10 0.58 3.37
C ASP A 50 7.68 -0.57 2.46
N PHE A 51 6.99 -1.59 2.99
CA PHE A 51 6.48 -2.69 2.17
C PHE A 51 5.49 -2.20 1.11
N VAL A 52 4.60 -1.27 1.49
CA VAL A 52 3.64 -0.69 0.55
C VAL A 52 4.36 0.19 -0.47
N VAL A 53 5.27 1.06 -0.03
CA VAL A 53 6.02 1.95 -0.94
C VAL A 53 6.82 1.15 -1.96
N GLN A 54 7.60 0.17 -1.52
CA GLN A 54 8.39 -0.70 -2.40
C GLN A 54 7.52 -1.50 -3.38
N SER A 55 6.29 -1.87 -2.98
CA SER A 55 5.37 -2.57 -3.88
C SER A 55 4.92 -1.71 -5.05
N PHE A 56 4.78 -0.39 -4.85
CA PHE A 56 4.41 0.57 -5.90
C PHE A 56 5.59 0.98 -6.76
N GLU A 57 6.79 1.11 -6.19
CA GLU A 57 8.03 1.31 -6.96
C GLU A 57 8.24 0.17 -7.98
N LYS A 58 8.04 -1.09 -7.54
CA LYS A 58 8.09 -2.27 -8.41
C LYS A 58 7.03 -2.25 -9.52
N LYS A 59 5.92 -1.54 -9.32
CA LYS A 59 4.85 -1.34 -10.30
C LYS A 59 5.05 -0.09 -11.17
N ALA A 60 6.24 0.49 -11.16
CA ALA A 60 6.62 1.68 -11.94
C ALA A 60 5.94 2.99 -11.48
N LEU A 61 5.63 3.10 -10.19
CA LEU A 61 5.20 4.34 -9.55
C LEU A 61 6.35 4.86 -8.67
N LEU A 62 7.02 5.92 -9.11
CA LEU A 62 8.25 6.41 -8.49
C LEU A 62 7.96 7.53 -7.47
N PRO A 63 8.63 7.56 -6.31
CA PRO A 63 8.59 8.70 -5.39
C PRO A 63 9.30 9.95 -5.96
#